data_AF-A0A942ZGI4-F1
#
_entry.id   AF-A0A942ZGI4-F1
#
_cell.length_a   1.000
_cell.length_b   1.000
_cell.length_c   1.000
_cell.angle_alpha   90.00
_cell.angle_beta   90.00
_cell.angle_gamma   90.00
#
_symmetry.space_group_name_H-M   'P 1'
#
loop_
_entity.id
_entity.type
_entity.pdbx_description
1 polymer ?
#
loop_
_entity_poly.entity_id
_entity_poly.type
_entity_poly.pdbx_seq_one_letter_code
_entity_poly.pdbx_strand_id
1 'polypeptide(L)'
;MIYLYFALFVAVSALLWRIRGGLWKKYIPANKVWYAVAFGLLGYFYFGNFEAAIIGFICCYASYQLYGWGLYVGRLVSGGALNPNLVQYRECELIDDLLYSCRISFKGKEYYLYQYPRLFGFCGTTLTGLIITFLWGLYLGSIAVMLSGLGMGVCYWLGYLFNKLVPEKKGGWGYGEYIFGAYLGGWLAWVTL
;
A
#
# COMPACT_ATOMS: atom_id res chain seq x y z
N MET A 1 13.92 -24.69 9.19
CA MET A 1 13.53 -23.66 10.17
C MET A 1 13.38 -22.28 9.54
N ILE A 2 14.36 -21.79 8.75
CA ILE A 2 14.28 -20.46 8.11
C ILE A 2 13.04 -20.25 7.23
N TYR A 3 12.65 -21.24 6.41
CA TYR A 3 11.43 -21.16 5.59
C TYR A 3 10.13 -21.07 6.42
N LEU A 4 10.12 -21.67 7.62
CA LEU A 4 8.97 -21.59 8.52
C LEU A 4 8.83 -20.19 9.12
N TYR A 5 9.96 -19.60 9.55
CA TYR A 5 9.98 -18.21 10.03
C TYR A 5 9.59 -17.23 8.93
N PHE A 6 10.08 -17.44 7.71
CA PHE A 6 9.70 -16.65 6.55
C PHE A 6 8.18 -16.70 6.29
N ALA A 7 7.60 -17.91 6.22
CA ALA A 7 6.17 -18.08 5.98
C ALA A 7 5.31 -17.46 7.10
N LEU A 8 5.72 -17.64 8.36
CA LEU A 8 5.04 -17.05 9.51
C LEU A 8 5.08 -15.52 9.46
N PHE A 9 6.25 -14.95 9.14
CA PHE A 9 6.42 -13.51 9.01
C PHE A 9 5.52 -12.93 7.91
N VAL A 10 5.46 -13.58 6.74
CA VAL A 10 4.57 -13.20 5.64
C VAL A 10 3.10 -13.22 6.07
N ALA A 11 2.67 -14.28 6.77
CA ALA A 11 1.30 -14.40 7.25
C ALA A 11 0.94 -13.32 8.30
N VAL A 12 1.86 -13.04 9.23
CA VAL A 12 1.68 -12.00 10.25
C VAL A 12 1.62 -10.61 9.59
N SER A 13 2.50 -10.32 8.64
CA SER A 13 2.48 -9.06 7.88
C SER A 13 1.16 -8.89 7.13
N ALA A 14 0.66 -9.94 6.46
CA ALA A 14 -0.64 -9.92 5.79
C ALA A 14 -1.79 -9.58 6.74
N LEU A 15 -1.83 -10.25 7.89
CA LEU A 15 -2.86 -10.02 8.90
C LEU A 15 -2.79 -8.60 9.48
N LEU A 16 -1.60 -8.14 9.88
CA LEU A 16 -1.41 -6.82 10.48
C LEU A 16 -1.74 -5.70 9.48
N TRP A 17 -1.40 -5.86 8.20
CA TRP A 17 -1.73 -4.88 7.19
C TRP A 17 -3.25 -4.77 6.97
N ARG A 18 -3.96 -5.90 7.06
CA ARG A 18 -5.42 -5.94 7.02
C ARG A 18 -6.05 -5.36 8.30
N ILE A 19 -5.47 -5.59 9.48
CA ILE A 19 -5.89 -4.95 10.73
C ILE A 19 -5.75 -3.43 10.61
N ARG A 20 -4.63 -2.93 10.07
CA ARG A 20 -4.47 -1.50 9.69
C ARG A 20 -5.55 -1.05 8.71
N GLY A 21 -5.98 -1.91 7.80
CA GLY A 21 -7.12 -1.73 6.89
C GLY A 21 -8.51 -1.76 7.53
N GLY A 22 -8.62 -2.07 8.83
CA GLY A 22 -9.86 -2.04 9.60
C GLY A 22 -10.50 -3.41 9.85
N LEU A 23 -9.79 -4.52 9.61
CA LEU A 23 -10.21 -5.81 10.14
C LEU A 23 -10.32 -5.75 11.66
N TRP A 24 -11.44 -6.23 12.19
CA TRP A 24 -11.74 -6.23 13.62
C TRP A 24 -11.62 -4.87 14.31
N LYS A 25 -11.91 -3.77 13.59
CA LYS A 25 -11.87 -2.39 14.15
C LYS A 25 -12.69 -2.22 15.44
N LYS A 26 -13.73 -3.05 15.65
CA LYS A 26 -14.53 -3.08 16.89
C LYS A 26 -13.76 -3.62 18.10
N TYR A 27 -12.81 -4.54 17.88
CA TYR A 27 -12.11 -5.30 18.92
C TYR A 27 -10.66 -4.86 19.10
N ILE A 28 -10.04 -4.35 18.04
CA ILE A 28 -8.64 -3.91 18.04
C ILE A 28 -8.59 -2.38 18.07
N PRO A 29 -8.27 -1.76 19.22
CA PRO A 29 -8.10 -0.32 19.30
C PRO A 29 -6.86 0.11 18.52
N ALA A 30 -6.84 1.39 18.10
CA ALA A 30 -5.71 1.99 17.39
C ALA A 30 -5.20 1.10 16.23
N ASN A 31 -6.13 0.56 15.43
CA ASN A 31 -5.84 -0.48 14.44
C ASN A 31 -4.72 -0.08 13.44
N LYS A 32 -4.51 1.23 13.25
CA LYS A 32 -3.43 1.82 12.43
C LYS A 32 -2.04 1.69 13.03
N VAL A 33 -1.86 1.33 14.30
CA VAL A 33 -0.57 1.36 14.99
C VAL A 33 0.15 0.01 14.94
N TRP A 34 -0.60 -1.10 14.94
CA TRP A 34 -0.04 -2.45 15.11
C TRP A 34 0.94 -2.89 14.02
N TYR A 35 0.72 -2.49 12.76
CA TYR A 35 1.68 -2.78 11.69
C TYR A 35 3.02 -2.06 11.92
N ALA A 36 2.98 -0.79 12.34
CA ALA A 36 4.17 -0.04 12.69
C ALA A 36 4.88 -0.59 13.93
N VAL A 37 4.15 -1.11 14.94
CA VAL A 37 4.76 -1.80 16.09
C VAL A 37 5.56 -3.01 15.63
N ALA A 38 4.97 -3.86 14.78
CA ALA A 38 5.69 -5.01 14.24
C ALA A 38 6.90 -4.60 13.39
N PHE A 39 6.79 -3.53 12.62
CA PHE A 39 7.91 -2.99 11.84
C PHE A 39 9.03 -2.41 12.73
N GLY A 40 8.68 -1.76 13.85
CA GLY A 40 9.66 -1.31 14.84
C GLY A 40 10.38 -2.49 15.52
N LEU A 41 9.65 -3.55 15.88
CA LEU A 41 10.25 -4.78 16.40
C LEU A 41 11.17 -5.45 15.38
N LEU A 42 10.80 -5.46 14.10
CA LEU A 42 11.67 -5.92 13.02
C LEU A 42 12.99 -5.11 13.00
N GLY A 43 12.88 -3.79 13.09
CA GLY A 43 14.03 -2.89 13.20
C GLY A 43 14.93 -3.19 14.39
N TYR A 44 14.36 -3.46 15.56
CA TYR A 44 15.10 -3.87 16.76
C TYR A 44 15.94 -5.13 16.51
N PHE A 45 15.33 -6.17 15.94
CA PHE A 45 16.03 -7.44 15.69
C PHE A 45 17.08 -7.32 14.59
N TYR A 46 16.82 -6.50 13.56
CA TYR A 46 17.72 -6.32 12.44
C TYR A 46 18.97 -5.48 12.81
N PHE A 47 18.78 -4.38 13.56
CA PHE A 47 19.87 -3.46 13.92
C PHE A 47 20.44 -3.66 15.34
N GLY A 48 19.80 -4.50 16.16
CA GLY A 48 20.25 -4.87 17.50
C GLY A 48 20.14 -3.76 18.56
N ASN A 49 19.34 -2.71 18.34
CA ASN A 49 19.22 -1.61 19.30
C ASN A 49 17.81 -1.00 19.37
N PHE A 50 17.51 -0.39 20.50
CA PHE A 50 16.17 0.16 20.81
C PHE A 50 15.85 1.44 20.05
N GLU A 51 16.84 2.28 19.76
CA GLU A 51 16.66 3.50 18.97
C GLU A 51 16.16 3.17 17.55
N ALA A 52 16.74 2.16 16.92
CA ALA A 52 16.29 1.64 15.64
C ALA A 52 14.82 1.19 15.70
N ALA A 53 14.37 0.60 16.80
CA ALA A 53 12.97 0.19 16.97
C ALA A 53 12.00 1.39 16.92
N ILE A 54 12.36 2.47 17.62
CA ILE A 54 11.59 3.71 17.65
C ILE A 54 11.58 4.36 16.27
N ILE A 55 12.75 4.50 15.63
CA ILE A 55 12.87 5.09 14.29
C ILE A 55 12.06 4.27 13.27
N GLY A 56 12.17 2.94 13.31
CA GLY A 56 11.42 2.04 12.44
C GLY A 56 9.91 2.17 12.64
N PHE A 57 9.44 2.24 13.89
CA PHE A 57 8.04 2.49 14.21
C PHE A 57 7.55 3.82 13.62
N ILE A 58 8.26 4.93 13.88
CA ILE A 58 7.89 6.26 13.40
C ILE A 58 7.90 6.30 11.87
N CYS A 59 8.96 5.79 11.25
CA CYS A 59 9.10 5.69 9.81
C CYS A 59 7.92 4.93 9.19
N CYS A 60 7.58 3.76 9.74
CA CYS A 60 6.49 2.95 9.23
C CYS A 60 5.14 3.65 9.40
N TYR A 61 4.86 4.16 10.60
CA TYR A 61 3.60 4.82 10.90
C TYR A 61 3.39 6.07 10.05
N ALA A 62 4.42 6.92 9.94
CA ALA A 62 4.36 8.13 9.13
C ALA A 62 4.09 7.79 7.66
N SER A 63 4.76 6.77 7.11
CA SER A 63 4.70 6.50 5.67
C SER A 63 3.30 6.24 5.14
N TYR A 64 2.45 5.51 5.88
CA TYR A 64 1.04 5.26 5.49
C TYR A 64 0.02 6.20 6.16
N GLN A 65 0.47 7.20 6.94
CA GLN A 65 -0.40 8.24 7.51
C GLN A 65 -0.24 9.61 6.85
N LEU A 66 0.89 9.88 6.20
CA LEU A 66 1.18 11.17 5.57
C LEU A 66 0.16 11.55 4.50
N TYR A 67 -0.33 10.57 3.73
CA TYR A 67 -1.22 10.83 2.61
C TYR A 67 -2.43 9.89 2.61
N GLY A 68 -3.54 10.44 2.14
CA GLY A 68 -4.70 9.64 1.78
C GLY A 68 -4.46 8.86 0.48
N TRP A 69 -5.20 7.79 0.30
CA TRP A 69 -5.08 6.86 -0.83
C TRP A 69 -6.39 6.14 -1.15
N GLY A 70 -7.46 6.52 -0.45
CA GLY A 70 -8.72 5.79 -0.52
C GLY A 70 -9.40 5.94 -1.87
N LEU A 71 -9.27 7.12 -2.47
CA LEU A 71 -9.68 7.38 -3.85
C LEU A 71 -9.00 6.45 -4.83
N TYR A 72 -7.66 6.30 -4.77
CA TYR A 72 -6.92 5.50 -5.75
C TYR A 72 -7.36 4.03 -5.71
N VAL A 73 -7.40 3.45 -4.51
CA VAL A 73 -7.86 2.07 -4.33
C VAL A 73 -9.33 1.94 -4.75
N GLY A 74 -10.20 2.86 -4.33
CA GLY A 74 -11.61 2.87 -4.69
C GLY A 74 -11.84 2.91 -6.20
N ARG A 75 -11.09 3.73 -6.93
CA ARG A 75 -11.18 3.84 -8.40
C ARG A 75 -10.63 2.61 -9.09
N LEU A 76 -9.58 2.00 -8.56
CA LEU A 76 -9.03 0.73 -9.06
C LEU A 76 -10.06 -0.40 -8.97
N VAL A 77 -10.68 -0.58 -7.79
CA VAL A 77 -11.54 -1.74 -7.54
C VAL A 77 -13.00 -1.53 -7.97
N SER A 78 -13.50 -0.30 -7.93
CA SER A 78 -14.91 0.01 -8.23
C SER A 78 -15.11 0.82 -9.51
N GLY A 79 -14.07 1.46 -10.07
CA GLY A 79 -14.22 2.36 -11.21
C GLY A 79 -14.97 3.64 -10.85
N GLY A 80 -15.91 4.06 -11.71
CA GLY A 80 -16.75 5.26 -11.52
C GLY A 80 -16.29 6.46 -12.35
N ALA A 81 -16.47 7.67 -11.84
CA ALA A 81 -16.06 8.91 -12.50
C ALA A 81 -15.06 9.70 -11.65
N LEU A 82 -14.22 10.48 -12.33
CA LEU A 82 -13.26 11.41 -11.73
C LEU A 82 -13.49 12.80 -12.30
N ASN A 83 -13.38 13.82 -11.46
CA ASN A 83 -13.44 15.22 -11.87
C ASN A 83 -12.26 15.98 -11.25
N PRO A 84 -11.26 16.41 -12.04
CA PRO A 84 -10.08 17.10 -11.52
C PRO A 84 -10.40 18.39 -10.75
N ASN A 85 -11.56 19.01 -10.99
CA ASN A 85 -11.95 20.30 -10.42
C ASN A 85 -12.63 20.19 -9.05
N LEU A 86 -12.94 18.97 -8.58
CA LEU A 86 -13.60 18.77 -7.29
C LEU A 86 -12.59 18.25 -6.26
N VAL A 87 -12.52 18.93 -5.12
CA VAL A 87 -11.61 18.60 -4.01
C VAL A 87 -11.75 17.15 -3.53
N GLN A 88 -12.98 16.59 -3.57
CA GLN A 88 -13.24 15.19 -3.19
C GLN A 88 -12.55 14.14 -4.07
N TYR A 89 -11.99 14.52 -5.22
CA TYR A 89 -11.20 13.66 -6.09
C TYR A 89 -9.70 13.96 -6.01
N ARG A 90 -9.26 14.53 -4.89
CA ARG A 90 -7.85 14.73 -4.53
C ARG A 90 -7.57 14.00 -3.22
N GLU A 91 -6.36 13.46 -3.07
CA GLU A 91 -5.88 12.74 -1.89
C GLU A 91 -4.44 13.13 -1.54
N CYS A 92 -3.55 13.14 -2.53
CA CYS A 92 -2.12 13.39 -2.37
C CYS A 92 -1.66 14.27 -3.54
N GLU A 93 -1.35 15.53 -3.27
CA GLU A 93 -0.97 16.52 -4.29
C GLU A 93 0.16 16.01 -5.19
N LEU A 94 1.20 15.41 -4.61
CA LEU A 94 2.34 14.87 -5.35
C LEU A 94 1.95 13.78 -6.36
N ILE A 95 0.98 12.93 -6.01
CA ILE A 95 0.48 11.89 -6.92
C ILE A 95 -0.55 12.49 -7.88
N ASP A 96 -1.46 13.30 -7.38
CA ASP A 96 -2.56 13.87 -8.13
C ASP A 96 -2.07 14.74 -9.27
N ASP A 97 -1.06 15.57 -9.05
CA ASP A 97 -0.50 16.44 -10.09
C ASP A 97 0.09 15.63 -11.23
N LEU A 98 0.72 14.49 -10.94
CA LEU A 98 1.22 13.57 -11.96
C LEU A 98 0.07 12.89 -12.72
N LEU A 99 -0.92 12.37 -12.00
CA LEU A 99 -1.99 11.58 -12.63
C LEU A 99 -2.98 12.44 -13.42
N TYR A 100 -3.34 13.62 -12.94
CA TYR A 100 -4.32 14.48 -13.61
C TYR A 100 -3.73 15.23 -14.81
N SER A 101 -2.41 15.47 -14.82
CA SER A 101 -1.71 16.05 -15.97
C SER A 101 -1.36 15.02 -17.05
N CYS A 102 -1.35 13.73 -16.71
CA CYS A 102 -1.00 12.65 -17.63
C CYS A 102 -2.03 12.54 -18.78
N ARG A 103 -1.57 12.76 -20.01
CA ARG A 103 -2.36 12.67 -21.24
C ARG A 103 -1.55 12.11 -22.41
N ILE A 104 -2.25 11.44 -23.33
CA ILE A 104 -1.69 10.96 -24.59
C ILE A 104 -2.47 11.62 -25.73
N SER A 105 -1.76 12.19 -26.70
CA SER A 105 -2.37 12.71 -27.93
C SER A 105 -2.33 11.62 -29.00
N PHE A 106 -3.51 11.22 -29.49
CA PHE A 106 -3.64 10.21 -30.55
C PHE A 106 -4.65 10.68 -31.59
N LYS A 107 -4.22 10.74 -32.86
CA LYS A 107 -5.04 11.21 -34.00
C LYS A 107 -5.70 12.57 -33.76
N GLY A 108 -4.96 13.51 -33.16
CA GLY A 108 -5.45 14.87 -32.87
C GLY A 108 -6.44 14.96 -31.71
N LYS A 109 -6.69 13.87 -30.98
CA LYS A 109 -7.50 13.85 -29.76
C LYS A 109 -6.61 13.63 -28.54
N GLU A 110 -6.84 14.39 -27.49
CA GLU A 110 -6.20 14.18 -26.19
C GLU A 110 -7.02 13.23 -25.33
N TYR A 111 -6.34 12.20 -24.81
CA TYR A 111 -6.90 11.24 -23.87
C TYR A 111 -6.19 11.41 -22.54
N TYR A 112 -6.94 11.80 -21.51
CA TYR A 112 -6.42 12.04 -20.18
C TYR A 112 -6.56 10.79 -19.31
N LEU A 113 -5.58 10.53 -18.44
CA LEU A 113 -5.57 9.34 -17.59
C LEU A 113 -6.80 9.27 -16.66
N TYR A 114 -7.26 10.40 -16.14
CA TYR A 114 -8.44 10.45 -15.25
C TYR A 114 -9.74 10.01 -15.95
N GLN A 115 -9.80 10.01 -17.28
CA GLN A 115 -10.93 9.46 -18.06
C GLN A 115 -10.99 7.94 -17.97
N TYR A 116 -9.92 7.29 -17.50
CA TYR A 116 -9.80 5.85 -17.28
C TYR A 116 -9.65 5.53 -15.79
N PRO A 117 -10.71 5.66 -14.97
CA PRO A 117 -10.63 5.64 -13.50
C PRO A 117 -9.92 4.42 -12.90
N ARG A 118 -10.07 3.23 -13.50
CA ARG A 118 -9.37 2.03 -13.01
C ARG A 118 -7.87 2.11 -13.22
N LEU A 119 -7.42 2.63 -14.37
CA LEU A 119 -6.01 2.82 -14.66
C LEU A 119 -5.44 3.96 -13.81
N PHE A 120 -6.19 5.06 -13.66
CA PHE A 120 -5.86 6.13 -12.71
C PHE A 120 -5.66 5.59 -11.29
N GLY A 121 -6.62 4.79 -10.81
CA GLY A 121 -6.55 4.16 -9.49
C GLY A 121 -5.37 3.19 -9.36
N PHE A 122 -5.06 2.42 -10.40
CA PHE A 122 -3.88 1.55 -10.44
C PHE A 122 -2.59 2.34 -10.27
N CYS A 123 -2.41 3.40 -11.06
CA CYS A 123 -1.23 4.25 -11.01
C CYS A 123 -1.11 4.97 -9.66
N GLY A 124 -2.18 5.55 -9.13
CA GLY A 124 -2.17 6.20 -7.83
C GLY A 124 -1.87 5.25 -6.68
N THR A 125 -2.43 4.04 -6.71
CA THR A 125 -2.16 3.01 -5.70
C THR A 125 -0.68 2.56 -5.76
N THR A 126 -0.13 2.40 -6.97
CA THR A 126 1.28 2.07 -7.21
C THR A 126 2.23 3.15 -6.67
N LEU A 127 1.96 4.42 -6.99
CA LEU A 127 2.76 5.54 -6.51
C LEU A 127 2.65 5.71 -4.99
N THR A 128 1.47 5.47 -4.42
CA THR A 128 1.32 5.51 -2.96
C THR A 128 2.15 4.41 -2.30
N GLY A 129 2.10 3.20 -2.83
CA GLY A 129 2.94 2.09 -2.36
C GLY A 129 4.42 2.46 -2.41
N LEU A 130 4.87 3.07 -3.50
CA LEU A 130 6.25 3.55 -3.65
C LEU A 130 6.64 4.56 -2.56
N ILE A 131 5.82 5.58 -2.29
CA ILE A 131 6.09 6.55 -1.21
C ILE A 131 6.24 5.85 0.15
N ILE A 132 5.36 4.88 0.42
CA ILE A 132 5.36 4.14 1.68
C ILE A 132 6.65 3.34 1.85
N THR A 133 6.99 2.53 0.85
CA THR A 133 8.13 1.63 0.94
C THR A 133 9.45 2.34 0.70
N PHE A 134 9.45 3.50 0.05
CA PHE A 134 10.63 4.35 -0.07
C PHE A 134 11.18 4.73 1.30
N LEU A 135 10.32 5.20 2.21
CA LEU A 135 10.72 5.51 3.59
C LEU A 135 11.24 4.26 4.33
N TRP A 136 10.58 3.12 4.15
CA TRP A 136 11.01 1.87 4.77
C TRP A 136 12.36 1.39 4.25
N GLY A 137 12.58 1.48 2.94
CA GLY A 137 13.82 1.10 2.30
C GLY A 137 14.96 2.08 2.63
N LEU A 138 14.68 3.37 2.85
CA LEU A 138 15.67 4.32 3.38
C LEU A 138 16.13 3.90 4.78
N TYR A 139 15.18 3.55 5.64
CA TYR A 139 15.46 3.07 6.99
C TYR A 139 16.26 1.76 6.98
N LEU A 140 15.93 0.82 6.09
CA LEU A 140 16.62 -0.48 5.97
C LEU A 140 17.86 -0.46 5.07
N GLY A 141 18.19 0.66 4.42
CA GLY A 141 19.27 0.74 3.44
C GLY A 141 19.07 -0.18 2.21
N SER A 142 17.82 -0.44 1.80
CA SER A 142 17.49 -1.44 0.76
C SER A 142 16.67 -0.86 -0.39
N ILE A 143 17.30 -0.77 -1.57
CA ILE A 143 16.63 -0.36 -2.83
C ILE A 143 15.49 -1.34 -3.19
N ALA A 144 15.69 -2.64 -2.93
CA ALA A 144 14.66 -3.64 -3.20
C ALA A 144 13.38 -3.35 -2.40
N VAL A 145 13.51 -2.99 -1.11
CA VAL A 145 12.37 -2.57 -0.29
C VAL A 145 11.80 -1.26 -0.82
N MET A 146 12.63 -0.26 -1.16
CA MET A 146 12.15 1.01 -1.71
C MET A 146 11.22 0.79 -2.92
N LEU A 147 11.62 -0.05 -3.86
CA LEU A 147 10.88 -0.30 -5.10
C LEU A 147 9.73 -1.29 -4.94
N SER A 148 9.70 -2.08 -3.86
CA SER A 148 8.64 -3.06 -3.62
C SER A 148 7.24 -2.43 -3.64
N GLY A 149 7.09 -1.18 -3.20
CA GLY A 149 5.83 -0.45 -3.20
C GLY A 149 5.14 -0.35 -4.56
N LEU A 150 5.89 -0.45 -5.66
CA LEU A 150 5.31 -0.52 -7.01
C LEU A 150 4.37 -1.72 -7.19
N GLY A 151 4.55 -2.79 -6.41
CA GLY A 151 3.66 -3.95 -6.38
C GLY A 151 2.26 -3.66 -5.82
N MET A 152 2.04 -2.52 -5.15
CA MET A 152 0.76 -2.23 -4.48
C MET A 152 -0.40 -2.21 -5.48
N GLY A 153 -0.26 -1.54 -6.63
CA GLY A 153 -1.31 -1.52 -7.66
C GLY A 153 -1.69 -2.92 -8.13
N VAL A 154 -0.70 -3.79 -8.34
CA VAL A 154 -0.90 -5.19 -8.74
C VAL A 154 -1.63 -5.96 -7.65
N CYS A 155 -1.24 -5.81 -6.38
CA CYS A 155 -1.87 -6.51 -5.26
C CYS A 155 -3.36 -6.17 -5.11
N TYR A 156 -3.72 -4.88 -5.23
CA TYR A 156 -5.13 -4.47 -5.15
C TYR A 156 -5.92 -4.81 -6.42
N TRP A 157 -5.27 -4.83 -7.59
CA TRP A 157 -5.88 -5.34 -8.82
C TRP A 157 -6.18 -6.84 -8.71
N LEU A 158 -5.26 -7.63 -8.17
CA LEU A 158 -5.51 -9.05 -7.85
C LEU A 158 -6.65 -9.18 -6.85
N GLY A 159 -6.71 -8.35 -5.81
CA GLY A 159 -7.84 -8.31 -4.88
C GLY A 159 -9.19 -8.09 -5.56
N TYR A 160 -9.25 -7.17 -6.53
CA TYR A 160 -10.42 -6.99 -7.39
C TYR A 160 -10.76 -8.23 -8.24
N LEU A 161 -9.76 -8.92 -8.80
CA LEU A 161 -10.00 -10.15 -9.56
C LEU A 161 -10.52 -11.28 -8.65
N PHE A 162 -9.94 -11.46 -7.46
CA PHE A 162 -10.42 -12.42 -6.46
C PHE A 162 -11.85 -12.14 -6.03
N ASN A 163 -12.24 -10.87 -5.92
CA ASN A 163 -13.61 -10.47 -5.60
C ASN A 163 -14.63 -10.94 -6.64
N LYS A 164 -14.23 -11.21 -7.89
CA LYS A 164 -15.11 -11.80 -8.89
C LYS A 164 -15.40 -13.28 -8.64
N LEU A 165 -14.51 -13.97 -7.92
CA LEU A 165 -14.66 -15.38 -7.54
C LEU A 165 -15.41 -15.50 -6.21
N VAL A 166 -15.00 -14.72 -5.22
CA VAL A 166 -15.59 -14.69 -3.88
C VAL A 166 -15.92 -13.23 -3.53
N PRO A 167 -17.18 -12.80 -3.64
CA PRO A 167 -17.54 -11.40 -3.43
C PRO A 167 -17.35 -10.91 -2.00
N GLU A 168 -16.70 -9.75 -1.86
CA GLU A 168 -16.57 -8.96 -0.64
C GLU A 168 -17.29 -7.60 -0.80
N LYS A 169 -17.80 -7.04 0.31
CA LYS A 169 -18.55 -5.77 0.34
C LYS A 169 -17.77 -4.53 -0.14
N LYS A 170 -16.45 -4.62 -0.35
CA LYS A 170 -15.58 -3.50 -0.77
C LYS A 170 -14.91 -3.72 -2.14
N GLY A 171 -15.52 -4.51 -3.02
CA GLY A 171 -15.03 -4.71 -4.39
C GLY A 171 -13.65 -5.37 -4.48
N GLY A 172 -13.22 -6.07 -3.43
CA GLY A 172 -11.91 -6.72 -3.35
C GLY A 172 -10.81 -5.94 -2.64
N TRP A 173 -11.15 -4.80 -2.04
CA TRP A 173 -10.21 -4.03 -1.23
C TRP A 173 -9.56 -4.86 -0.12
N GLY A 174 -10.35 -5.64 0.63
CA GLY A 174 -9.83 -6.44 1.75
C GLY A 174 -8.89 -7.54 1.28
N TYR A 175 -9.21 -8.20 0.16
CA TYR A 175 -8.27 -9.12 -0.49
C TYR A 175 -6.98 -8.42 -0.90
N GLY A 176 -7.08 -7.23 -1.51
CA GLY A 176 -5.92 -6.41 -1.86
C GLY A 176 -5.02 -6.09 -0.66
N GLU A 177 -5.61 -5.81 0.50
CA GLU A 177 -4.87 -5.58 1.74
C GLU A 177 -4.14 -6.83 2.24
N TYR A 178 -4.78 -8.01 2.20
CA TYR A 178 -4.09 -9.26 2.56
C TYR A 178 -2.93 -9.57 1.61
N ILE A 179 -3.18 -9.47 0.30
CA ILE A 179 -2.18 -9.77 -0.74
C ILE A 179 -1.00 -8.80 -0.62
N PHE A 180 -1.26 -7.50 -0.47
CA PHE A 180 -0.19 -6.51 -0.33
C PHE A 180 0.58 -6.67 0.98
N GLY A 181 -0.09 -6.95 2.09
CA GLY A 181 0.58 -7.22 3.36
C GLY A 181 1.47 -8.47 3.31
N ALA A 182 1.03 -9.53 2.63
CA ALA A 182 1.85 -10.73 2.40
C ALA A 182 3.07 -10.40 1.50
N TYR A 183 2.84 -9.67 0.41
CA TYR A 183 3.88 -9.23 -0.52
C TYR A 183 4.96 -8.40 0.19
N LEU A 184 4.57 -7.40 0.98
CA LEU A 184 5.49 -6.61 1.80
C LEU A 184 6.23 -7.47 2.83
N GLY A 185 5.52 -8.40 3.46
CA GLY A 185 6.10 -9.35 4.40
C GLY A 185 7.21 -10.18 3.77
N GLY A 186 7.05 -10.60 2.51
CA GLY A 186 8.07 -11.33 1.77
C GLY A 186 9.33 -10.52 1.53
N TRP A 187 9.20 -9.26 1.11
CA TRP A 187 10.34 -8.37 0.91
C TRP A 187 11.06 -8.01 2.21
N LEU A 188 10.30 -7.75 3.27
CA LEU A 188 10.88 -7.47 4.58
C LEU A 188 11.62 -8.69 5.11
N ALA A 189 10.98 -9.86 5.11
CA ALA A 189 11.62 -11.11 5.52
C ALA A 189 12.88 -11.42 4.71
N TRP A 190 12.87 -11.18 3.39
CA TRP A 190 14.03 -11.37 2.53
C TRP A 190 15.23 -10.50 2.91
N VAL A 191 14.99 -9.29 3.44
CA VAL A 191 16.06 -8.35 3.80
C VAL A 191 16.52 -8.53 5.25
N THR A 192 15.64 -8.98 6.14
CA THR A 192 15.89 -8.94 7.59
C THR A 192 16.08 -10.30 8.27
N LEU A 193 15.80 -11.41 7.59
CA LEU A 193 16.02 -12.78 8.09
C LEU A 193 17.23 -13.42 7.40
#